data_AF-A0A9D4VKT1-F1
#
_entry.id   AF-A0A9D4VKT1-F1
#
_cell.length_a   1.000
_cell.length_b   1.000
_cell.length_c   1.000
_cell.angle_alpha   90.00
_cell.angle_beta   90.00
_cell.angle_gamma   90.00
#
_symmetry.space_group_name_H-M   'P 1'
#
loop_
_entity.id
_entity.type
_entity.pdbx_description
1 polymer ?
#
loop_
_entity_poly.entity_id
_entity_poly.type
_entity_poly.pdbx_seq_one_letter_code
_entity_poly.pdbx_strand_id
1 'polypeptide(L)'
;MLKAGNWRPNLVKVGLSAVFGTEIWPAAEYGRTMYTIRQRIGPLLMRMQKRYGKIKTGGEFTEKEIIRAERNSGVVSSKVREIQMQNYLRKKELKERRENDLREGLRLYKNAKYEEALEKFESVLGTKPEPDEAAVASYNVTCCYSKLNQRIRTDPDLANARASPEFYPLLKRFYESFINENAINAIKSIFGIFNKK
;
A
#
# COMPACT_ATOMS: atom_id res chain seq x y z
N MET A 1 25.34 -12.00 35.32
CA MET A 1 24.17 -11.19 34.91
C MET A 1 24.65 -9.78 34.61
N LEU A 2 24.24 -9.16 33.51
CA LEU A 2 24.65 -7.79 33.14
C LEU A 2 23.60 -6.79 33.68
N LYS A 3 24.05 -5.70 34.32
CA LYS A 3 23.18 -4.58 34.72
C LYS A 3 22.69 -3.84 33.47
N ALA A 4 21.44 -3.38 33.51
CA ALA A 4 20.81 -2.62 32.43
C ALA A 4 21.62 -1.35 32.14
N GLY A 5 22.10 -1.19 30.91
CA GLY A 5 22.93 -0.05 30.47
C GLY A 5 24.06 -0.40 29.51
N ASN A 6 24.51 -1.66 29.48
CA ASN A 6 25.57 -2.13 28.58
C ASN A 6 25.00 -3.01 27.46
N TRP A 7 24.32 -2.39 26.49
CA TRP A 7 23.75 -3.08 25.33
C TRP A 7 24.86 -3.39 24.31
N ARG A 8 25.29 -4.67 24.23
CA ARG A 8 26.16 -5.13 23.14
C ARG A 8 25.30 -5.68 21.99
N PRO A 9 25.58 -5.32 20.71
CA PRO A 9 24.74 -5.69 19.56
C PRO A 9 24.65 -7.21 19.29
N ASN A 10 25.49 -8.03 19.94
CA ASN A 10 25.58 -9.48 19.70
C ASN A 10 24.86 -10.35 20.76
N LEU A 11 23.97 -9.75 21.56
CA LEU A 11 23.24 -10.41 22.64
C LEU A 11 21.73 -10.42 22.37
N VAL A 12 21.09 -11.58 22.51
CA VAL A 12 19.62 -11.70 22.41
C VAL A 12 19.05 -11.99 23.80
N LYS A 13 17.96 -11.29 24.15
CA LYS A 13 17.24 -11.49 25.42
C LYS A 13 16.44 -12.79 25.34
N VAL A 14 16.62 -13.67 26.31
CA VAL A 14 15.97 -14.99 26.32
C VAL A 14 14.93 -15.12 27.43
N GLY A 15 15.06 -14.35 28.51
CA GLY A 15 14.00 -14.26 29.53
C GLY A 15 14.15 -13.09 30.50
N LEU A 16 13.06 -12.82 31.24
CA LEU A 16 12.94 -11.78 32.27
C LEU A 16 12.50 -12.42 33.59
N SER A 17 13.11 -12.04 34.73
CA SER A 17 12.69 -12.56 36.04
C SER A 17 11.53 -11.75 36.64
N ALA A 18 10.67 -12.41 37.43
CA ALA A 18 9.60 -11.78 38.22
C ALA A 18 10.14 -10.85 39.34
N VAL A 19 9.26 -10.07 39.99
CA VAL A 19 9.62 -9.16 41.12
C VAL A 19 9.70 -9.93 42.44
N PHE A 20 8.79 -10.89 42.65
CA PHE A 20 8.80 -11.80 43.79
C PHE A 20 8.57 -13.23 43.26
N GLY A 21 9.36 -14.19 43.76
CA GLY A 21 9.40 -15.57 43.28
C GLY A 21 10.52 -15.85 42.27
N THR A 22 10.76 -17.14 42.01
CA THR A 22 11.87 -17.66 41.18
C THR A 22 11.51 -17.77 39.69
N GLU A 23 10.37 -17.24 39.28
CA GLU A 23 9.80 -17.45 37.95
C GLU A 23 10.51 -16.61 36.88
N ILE A 24 10.89 -17.27 35.78
CA ILE A 24 11.57 -16.68 34.63
C ILE A 24 10.66 -16.83 33.41
N TRP A 25 10.24 -15.70 32.85
CA TRP A 25 9.34 -15.68 31.68
C TRP A 25 10.14 -15.72 30.38
N PRO A 26 9.72 -16.50 29.37
CA PRO A 26 10.31 -16.48 28.03
C PRO A 26 10.15 -15.10 27.37
N ALA A 27 11.20 -14.62 26.70
CA ALA A 27 11.18 -13.31 26.03
C ALA A 27 10.24 -13.20 24.80
N ALA A 28 9.53 -14.28 24.45
CA ALA A 28 8.59 -14.32 23.32
C ALA A 28 7.30 -13.52 23.56
N GLU A 29 6.92 -13.31 24.83
CA GLU A 29 5.75 -12.51 25.20
C GLU A 29 6.12 -11.03 25.35
N TYR A 30 6.42 -10.38 24.22
CA TYR A 30 6.87 -8.98 24.17
C TYR A 30 5.91 -8.03 24.92
N GLY A 31 4.59 -8.23 24.78
CA GLY A 31 3.57 -7.41 25.44
C GLY A 31 3.66 -7.43 26.98
N ARG A 32 3.71 -8.62 27.59
CA ARG A 32 3.86 -8.77 29.05
C ARG A 32 5.23 -8.30 29.55
N THR A 33 6.28 -8.56 28.76
CA THR A 33 7.64 -8.10 29.06
C THR A 33 7.73 -6.58 29.08
N MET A 34 7.07 -5.88 28.15
CA MET A 34 7.08 -4.41 28.11
C MET A 34 6.18 -3.79 29.18
N TYR A 35 5.04 -4.41 29.46
CA TYR A 35 4.14 -3.97 30.54
C TYR A 35 4.85 -3.97 31.90
N THR A 36 5.60 -5.03 32.20
CA THR A 36 6.37 -5.14 33.47
C THR A 36 7.58 -4.22 33.53
N ILE A 37 8.18 -3.84 32.40
CA ILE A 37 9.24 -2.81 32.36
C ILE A 37 8.65 -1.43 32.68
N ARG A 38 7.49 -1.10 32.09
CA ARG A 38 6.84 0.20 32.28
C ARG A 38 6.38 0.44 33.72
N GLN A 39 5.94 -0.61 34.42
CA GLN A 39 5.36 -0.50 35.77
C GLN A 39 6.39 -0.67 36.91
N ARG A 40 7.68 -0.82 36.61
CA ARG A 40 8.71 -1.10 37.62
C ARG A 40 9.44 0.16 38.11
N ILE A 41 9.64 0.24 39.43
CA ILE A 41 10.61 1.10 40.09
C ILE A 41 11.62 0.17 40.80
N GLY A 42 12.87 0.10 40.31
CA GLY A 42 13.93 -0.74 40.88
C GLY A 42 14.74 -1.56 39.85
N PRO A 43 15.80 -2.29 40.27
CA PRO A 43 16.73 -2.97 39.37
C PRO A 43 16.10 -4.17 38.67
N LEU A 44 16.29 -4.24 37.34
CA LEU A 44 15.76 -5.29 36.47
C LEU A 44 16.86 -6.27 36.04
N LEU A 45 16.63 -7.57 36.25
CA LEU A 45 17.55 -8.63 35.85
C LEU A 45 17.06 -9.31 34.56
N MET A 46 17.94 -9.36 33.56
CA MET A 46 17.65 -10.01 32.27
C MET A 46 18.65 -11.14 32.01
N ARG A 47 18.14 -12.29 31.54
CA ARG A 47 19.00 -13.39 31.07
C ARG A 47 19.26 -13.20 29.57
N MET A 48 20.49 -12.82 29.25
CA MET A 48 20.98 -12.65 27.88
C MET A 48 21.72 -13.91 27.42
N GLN A 49 21.48 -14.37 26.20
CA GLN A 49 22.28 -15.43 25.57
C GLN A 49 23.25 -14.81 24.56
N LYS A 50 24.55 -15.13 24.70
CA LYS A 50 25.56 -14.81 23.69
C LYS A 50 25.31 -15.71 22.47
N ARG A 51 24.96 -15.12 21.33
CA ARG A 51 24.67 -15.86 20.09
C ARG A 51 25.70 -15.69 18.99
N TYR A 52 26.86 -15.08 19.25
CA TYR A 52 27.99 -14.97 18.32
C TYR A 52 27.59 -14.63 16.86
N GLY A 53 26.60 -13.75 16.68
CA GLY A 53 26.11 -13.37 15.34
C GLY A 53 25.31 -14.43 14.58
N LYS A 54 25.04 -15.62 15.13
CA LYS A 54 24.17 -16.63 14.49
C LYS A 54 22.70 -16.29 14.73
N ILE A 55 22.16 -15.47 13.83
CA ILE A 55 20.72 -15.28 13.69
C ILE A 55 20.19 -16.58 13.11
N LYS A 56 19.50 -17.41 13.90
CA LYS A 56 18.67 -18.49 13.34
C LYS A 56 17.43 -17.87 12.72
N THR A 57 17.58 -17.18 11.60
CA THR A 57 16.51 -17.04 10.64
C THR A 57 16.64 -18.27 9.76
N GLY A 58 16.05 -19.39 10.20
CA GLY A 58 15.87 -20.58 9.36
C GLY A 58 14.79 -20.32 8.32
N GLY A 59 14.94 -19.23 7.56
CA GLY A 59 14.11 -18.88 6.43
C GLY A 59 15.02 -18.72 5.23
N GLU A 60 14.52 -19.09 4.05
CA GLU A 60 15.18 -18.81 2.79
C GLU A 60 15.55 -17.32 2.73
N PHE A 61 16.78 -17.02 2.31
CA PHE A 61 17.19 -15.63 2.12
C PHE A 61 16.23 -14.95 1.15
N THR A 62 15.75 -13.77 1.51
CA THR A 62 14.91 -13.00 0.58
C THR A 62 15.72 -12.67 -0.67
N GLU A 63 15.07 -12.57 -1.84
CA GLU A 63 15.74 -12.23 -3.10
C GLU A 63 16.65 -10.99 -2.98
N LYS A 64 16.23 -10.02 -2.15
CA LYS A 64 16.99 -8.79 -1.85
C LYS A 64 18.29 -9.05 -1.09
N GLU A 65 18.30 -10.02 -0.18
CA GLU A 65 19.48 -10.40 0.60
C GLU A 65 20.47 -11.19 -0.24
N ILE A 66 19.99 -12.09 -1.11
CA ILE A 66 20.82 -12.83 -2.08
C ILE A 66 21.51 -11.84 -3.03
N ILE A 67 20.74 -10.92 -3.65
CA ILE A 67 21.29 -9.91 -4.56
C ILE A 67 22.29 -8.98 -3.85
N ARG A 68 22.04 -8.63 -2.57
CA ARG A 68 22.95 -7.76 -1.80
C ARG A 68 24.24 -8.49 -1.44
N ALA A 69 24.15 -9.76 -1.02
CA ALA A 69 25.31 -10.58 -0.70
C ALA A 69 26.22 -10.78 -1.93
N GLU A 70 25.63 -11.01 -3.11
CA GLU A 70 26.41 -11.18 -4.34
C GLU A 70 27.00 -9.88 -4.89
N ARG A 71 26.30 -8.75 -4.76
CA ARG A 71 26.90 -7.44 -5.07
C ARG A 71 28.13 -7.15 -4.22
N ASN A 72 28.11 -7.56 -2.95
CA ASN A 72 29.23 -7.38 -2.04
C ASN A 72 30.39 -8.35 -2.30
N SER A 73 30.15 -9.48 -2.97
CA SER A 73 31.18 -10.47 -3.31
C SER A 73 31.85 -10.23 -4.66
N GLY A 74 31.30 -9.36 -5.51
CA GLY A 74 31.87 -9.01 -6.82
C GLY A 74 31.72 -10.07 -7.90
N VAL A 75 31.01 -11.17 -7.62
CA VAL A 75 30.75 -12.28 -8.56
C VAL A 75 29.26 -12.38 -8.82
N VAL A 76 28.83 -12.25 -10.08
CA VAL A 76 27.44 -12.44 -10.48
C VAL A 76 27.19 -13.94 -10.64
N SER A 77 26.44 -14.54 -9.72
CA SER A 77 26.10 -15.96 -9.84
C SER A 77 24.99 -16.20 -10.86
N SER A 78 24.84 -17.45 -11.30
CA SER A 78 23.68 -17.89 -12.10
C SER A 78 22.36 -17.59 -11.38
N LYS A 79 22.34 -17.61 -10.05
CA LYS A 79 21.13 -17.41 -9.25
C LYS A 79 20.60 -15.98 -9.33
N VAL A 80 21.48 -14.97 -9.28
CA VAL A 80 21.05 -13.57 -9.46
C VAL A 80 20.53 -13.34 -10.88
N ARG A 81 21.12 -13.97 -11.90
CA ARG A 81 20.63 -13.90 -13.27
C ARG A 81 19.22 -14.48 -13.39
N GLU A 82 18.94 -15.62 -12.76
CA GLU A 82 17.60 -16.21 -12.69
C GLU A 82 16.61 -15.26 -12.00
N ILE A 83 16.97 -14.72 -10.83
CA ILE A 83 16.11 -13.81 -10.07
C ILE A 83 15.80 -12.54 -10.89
N GLN A 84 16.79 -12.00 -11.60
CA GLN A 84 16.58 -10.84 -12.48
C GLN A 84 15.64 -11.18 -13.64
N MET A 85 15.83 -12.34 -14.28
CA MET A 85 14.98 -12.81 -15.37
C MET A 85 13.53 -13.03 -14.90
N GLN A 86 13.33 -13.65 -13.73
CA GLN A 86 12.00 -13.83 -13.14
C GLN A 86 11.33 -12.50 -12.79
N ASN A 87 12.07 -11.56 -12.20
CA ASN A 87 11.53 -10.22 -11.90
C ASN A 87 11.18 -9.45 -13.19
N TYR A 88 11.99 -9.58 -14.23
CA TYR A 88 11.69 -9.00 -15.54
C TYR A 88 10.41 -9.58 -16.15
N LEU A 89 10.28 -10.92 -16.16
CA LEU A 89 9.08 -11.60 -16.67
C LEU A 89 7.83 -11.19 -15.89
N ARG A 90 7.90 -11.20 -14.55
CA ARG A 90 6.79 -10.78 -13.69
C ARG A 90 6.39 -9.33 -13.93
N LYS A 91 7.36 -8.41 -14.11
CA LYS A 91 7.07 -7.01 -14.45
C LYS A 91 6.38 -6.89 -15.81
N LYS A 92 6.82 -7.66 -16.80
CA LYS A 92 6.24 -7.70 -18.14
C LYS A 92 4.80 -8.25 -18.12
N GLU A 93 4.55 -9.36 -17.44
CA GLU A 93 3.22 -9.96 -17.30
C GLU A 93 2.24 -9.04 -16.58
N LEU A 94 2.69 -8.35 -15.53
CA LEU A 94 1.86 -7.36 -14.83
C LEU A 94 1.49 -6.19 -15.75
N LYS A 95 2.41 -5.74 -16.59
CA LYS A 95 2.14 -4.69 -17.58
C LYS A 95 1.11 -5.17 -18.60
N GLU A 96 1.31 -6.35 -19.16
CA GLU A 96 0.38 -6.95 -20.13
C GLU A 96 -1.03 -7.15 -19.53
N ARG A 97 -1.12 -7.60 -18.27
CA ARG A 97 -2.40 -7.71 -17.56
C ARG A 97 -3.10 -6.36 -17.44
N ARG A 98 -2.39 -5.30 -17.04
CA ARG A 98 -2.96 -3.95 -16.94
C ARG A 98 -3.42 -3.41 -18.30
N GLU A 99 -2.64 -3.64 -19.36
CA GLU A 99 -3.03 -3.25 -20.72
C GLU A 99 -4.29 -3.99 -21.19
N ASN A 100 -4.40 -5.29 -20.86
CA ASN A 100 -5.59 -6.07 -21.17
C ASN A 100 -6.82 -5.58 -20.40
N ASP A 101 -6.68 -5.32 -19.10
CA ASP A 101 -7.74 -4.77 -18.26
C ASP A 101 -8.19 -3.38 -18.76
N LEU A 102 -7.27 -2.53 -19.20
CA LEU A 102 -7.60 -1.24 -19.83
C LEU A 102 -8.38 -1.41 -21.13
N ARG A 103 -7.96 -2.33 -22.00
CA ARG A 103 -8.68 -2.63 -23.26
C ARG A 103 -10.07 -3.18 -23.00
N GLU A 104 -10.20 -4.09 -22.03
CA GLU A 104 -11.48 -4.65 -21.62
C GLU A 104 -12.41 -3.58 -21.04
N GLY A 105 -11.89 -2.71 -20.15
CA GLY A 105 -12.62 -1.57 -19.61
C GLY A 105 -13.12 -0.62 -20.71
N LEU A 106 -12.31 -0.33 -21.72
CA LEU A 106 -12.73 0.47 -22.88
C LEU A 106 -13.82 -0.21 -23.72
N ARG A 107 -13.78 -1.53 -23.86
CA ARG A 107 -14.84 -2.30 -24.54
C ARG A 107 -16.16 -2.24 -23.76
N LEU A 108 -16.09 -2.40 -22.44
CA LEU A 108 -17.26 -2.29 -21.55
C LEU A 108 -17.85 -0.88 -21.57
N TYR A 109 -17.00 0.15 -21.58
CA TYR A 109 -17.41 1.54 -21.72
C TYR A 109 -18.20 1.79 -23.02
N LYS A 110 -17.74 1.25 -24.15
CA LYS A 110 -18.45 1.33 -25.44
C LYS A 110 -19.81 0.63 -25.42
N ASN A 111 -19.94 -0.44 -24.64
CA ASN A 111 -21.20 -1.17 -24.45
C ASN A 111 -22.13 -0.52 -23.40
N ALA A 112 -21.83 0.71 -22.95
CA ALA A 112 -22.55 1.45 -21.90
C ALA A 112 -22.60 0.76 -20.52
N LYS A 113 -21.72 -0.23 -20.30
CA LYS A 113 -21.56 -0.93 -19.01
C LYS A 113 -20.56 -0.19 -18.13
N TYR A 114 -20.94 1.00 -17.68
CA TYR A 114 -20.01 1.91 -16.98
C TYR A 114 -19.58 1.39 -15.60
N GLU A 115 -20.40 0.61 -14.90
CA GLU A 115 -20.08 0.04 -13.58
C GLU A 115 -18.99 -1.05 -13.71
N GLU A 116 -19.19 -2.02 -14.61
CA GLU A 116 -18.20 -3.08 -14.90
C GLU A 116 -16.89 -2.48 -15.45
N ALA A 117 -16.97 -1.42 -16.27
CA ALA A 117 -15.79 -0.71 -16.77
C ALA A 117 -15.01 -0.03 -15.64
N LEU A 118 -15.70 0.51 -14.64
CA LEU A 118 -15.09 1.22 -13.51
C LEU A 118 -14.26 0.27 -12.65
N GLU A 119 -14.78 -0.92 -12.35
CA GLU A 119 -14.06 -1.97 -11.60
C GLU A 119 -12.72 -2.32 -12.28
N LYS A 120 -12.72 -2.46 -13.61
CA LYS A 120 -11.50 -2.76 -14.38
C LYS A 120 -10.47 -1.62 -14.30
N PHE A 121 -10.91 -0.38 -14.40
CA PHE A 121 -9.99 0.77 -14.31
C PHE A 121 -9.46 0.99 -12.88
N GLU A 122 -10.26 0.74 -11.84
CA GLU A 122 -9.82 0.80 -10.45
C GLU A 122 -8.82 -0.31 -10.10
N SER A 123 -9.03 -1.53 -10.62
CA SER A 123 -8.07 -2.63 -10.52
C SER A 123 -6.69 -2.22 -11.05
N VAL A 124 -6.65 -1.54 -12.20
CA VAL A 124 -5.40 -1.02 -12.79
C VAL A 124 -4.74 -0.02 -11.84
N LEU A 125 -5.48 0.92 -11.27
CA LEU A 125 -4.94 1.91 -10.31
C LEU A 125 -4.41 1.25 -9.01
N GLY A 126 -5.06 0.17 -8.55
CA GLY A 126 -4.62 -0.58 -7.37
C GLY A 126 -3.26 -1.26 -7.53
N THR A 127 -2.86 -1.58 -8.76
CA THR A 127 -1.59 -2.26 -9.06
C THR A 127 -0.36 -1.34 -9.17
N LYS A 128 -0.49 -0.06 -8.76
CA LYS A 128 0.55 0.99 -8.85
C LYS A 128 1.18 1.06 -10.25
N PRO A 129 0.39 1.44 -11.26
CA PRO A 129 0.83 1.51 -12.66
C PRO A 129 1.92 2.58 -12.87
N GLU A 130 2.56 2.55 -14.05
CA GLU A 130 3.43 3.65 -14.47
C GLU A 130 2.61 4.95 -14.58
N PRO A 131 3.23 6.14 -14.42
CA PRO A 131 2.50 7.42 -14.41
C PRO A 131 1.59 7.63 -15.62
N ASP A 132 2.04 7.20 -16.81
CA ASP A 132 1.27 7.33 -18.05
C ASP A 132 0.03 6.42 -18.04
N GLU A 133 0.19 5.16 -17.63
CA GLU A 133 -0.90 4.19 -17.47
C GLU A 133 -1.89 4.66 -16.39
N ALA A 134 -1.38 5.22 -15.29
CA ALA A 134 -2.18 5.79 -14.21
C ALA A 134 -3.03 6.95 -14.70
N ALA A 135 -2.44 7.88 -15.47
CA ALA A 135 -3.16 9.04 -16.02
C ALA A 135 -4.30 8.60 -16.94
N VAL A 136 -4.06 7.62 -17.82
CA VAL A 136 -5.08 7.06 -18.71
C VAL A 136 -6.20 6.38 -17.91
N ALA A 137 -5.86 5.57 -16.91
CA ALA A 137 -6.86 4.91 -16.07
C ALA A 137 -7.69 5.92 -15.27
N SER A 138 -7.06 6.91 -14.62
CA SER A 138 -7.75 7.97 -13.87
C SER A 138 -8.67 8.81 -14.75
N TYR A 139 -8.24 9.16 -15.97
CA TYR A 139 -9.09 9.85 -16.94
C TYR A 139 -10.34 9.04 -17.29
N ASN A 140 -10.17 7.74 -17.55
CA ASN A 140 -11.29 6.85 -17.89
C ASN A 140 -12.24 6.64 -16.70
N VAL A 141 -11.73 6.51 -15.47
CA VAL A 141 -12.55 6.46 -14.24
C VAL A 141 -13.41 7.72 -14.13
N THR A 142 -12.81 8.90 -14.33
CA THR A 142 -13.52 10.19 -14.29
C THR A 142 -14.63 10.25 -15.33
N CYS A 143 -14.36 9.73 -16.54
CA CYS A 143 -15.35 9.64 -17.61
C CYS A 143 -16.50 8.69 -17.25
N CYS A 144 -16.23 7.53 -16.66
CA CYS A 144 -17.25 6.59 -16.18
C CYS A 144 -18.17 7.24 -15.14
N TYR A 145 -17.59 7.90 -14.13
CA TYR A 145 -18.38 8.61 -13.11
C TYR A 145 -19.24 9.72 -13.72
N SER A 146 -18.71 10.47 -14.69
CA SER A 146 -19.50 11.49 -15.39
C SER A 146 -20.71 10.89 -16.11
N LYS A 147 -20.58 9.71 -16.72
CA LYS A 147 -21.69 9.03 -17.41
C LYS A 147 -22.71 8.45 -16.43
N LEU A 148 -22.26 7.85 -15.33
CA LEU A 148 -23.15 7.37 -14.26
C LEU A 148 -23.95 8.52 -13.64
N ASN A 149 -23.33 9.67 -13.39
CA ASN A 149 -24.01 10.85 -12.89
C ASN A 149 -25.08 11.38 -13.86
N GLN A 150 -24.77 11.44 -15.17
CA GLN A 150 -25.74 11.83 -16.18
C GLN A 150 -26.96 10.91 -16.12
N ARG A 151 -26.74 9.59 -16.02
CA ARG A 151 -27.82 8.62 -15.87
C ARG A 151 -28.67 8.91 -14.64
N ILE A 152 -28.07 9.05 -13.45
CA ILE A 152 -28.79 9.37 -12.20
C ILE A 152 -29.64 10.65 -12.34
N ARG A 153 -29.18 11.64 -13.10
CA ARG A 153 -29.90 12.90 -13.32
C ARG A 153 -31.02 12.81 -14.34
N THR A 154 -30.97 11.87 -15.29
CA THR A 154 -31.94 11.77 -16.40
C THR A 154 -32.88 10.58 -16.29
N ASP A 155 -32.57 9.60 -15.44
CA ASP A 155 -33.29 8.33 -15.34
C ASP A 155 -34.76 8.54 -14.90
N PRO A 156 -35.75 8.10 -15.71
CA PRO A 156 -37.17 8.26 -15.41
C PRO A 156 -37.59 7.60 -14.09
N ASP A 157 -37.00 6.46 -13.72
CA ASP A 157 -37.38 5.70 -12.53
C ASP A 157 -36.96 6.43 -11.25
N LEU A 158 -35.92 7.25 -11.35
CA LEU A 158 -35.42 8.12 -10.28
C LEU A 158 -36.13 9.48 -10.23
N ALA A 159 -37.17 9.73 -11.04
CA ALA A 159 -37.89 11.01 -11.06
C ALA A 159 -38.50 11.37 -9.70
N ASN A 160 -39.10 10.39 -9.02
CA ASN A 160 -39.69 10.60 -7.68
C ASN A 160 -38.63 10.92 -6.62
N ALA A 161 -37.46 10.27 -6.68
CA ALA A 161 -36.34 10.56 -5.80
C ALA A 161 -35.78 11.97 -6.04
N ARG A 162 -35.67 12.39 -7.32
CA ARG A 162 -35.23 13.74 -7.73
C ARG A 162 -36.19 14.85 -7.29
N ALA A 163 -37.48 14.56 -7.18
CA ALA A 163 -38.47 15.51 -6.70
C ALA A 163 -38.36 15.80 -5.18
N SER A 164 -37.65 14.95 -4.43
CA SER A 164 -37.44 15.19 -3.00
C SER A 164 -36.48 16.36 -2.75
N PRO A 165 -36.77 17.25 -1.78
CA PRO A 165 -35.91 18.39 -1.48
C PRO A 165 -34.54 17.99 -0.90
N GLU A 166 -34.40 16.76 -0.39
CA GLU A 166 -33.15 16.23 0.17
C GLU A 166 -32.18 15.69 -0.89
N PHE A 167 -32.67 15.34 -2.08
CA PHE A 167 -31.87 14.71 -3.11
C PHE A 167 -30.75 15.61 -3.64
N TYR A 168 -31.04 16.89 -3.88
CA TYR A 168 -30.07 17.83 -4.43
C TYR A 168 -28.93 18.18 -3.45
N PRO A 169 -29.19 18.43 -2.15
CA PRO A 169 -28.14 18.56 -1.13
C PRO A 169 -27.23 17.32 -1.01
N LEU A 170 -27.81 16.12 -1.05
CA LEU A 170 -27.08 14.85 -1.03
C LEU A 170 -26.18 14.72 -2.25
N LEU A 171 -26.73 14.95 -3.45
CA LEU A 171 -25.97 14.95 -4.69
C LEU A 171 -24.81 15.96 -4.60
N LYS A 172 -25.06 17.19 -4.18
CA LYS A 172 -24.04 18.23 -4.08
C LYS A 172 -22.89 17.83 -3.13
N ARG A 173 -23.22 17.27 -1.96
CA ARG A 173 -22.22 16.85 -0.95
C ARG A 173 -21.30 15.73 -1.42
N PHE A 174 -21.84 14.74 -2.14
CA PHE A 174 -21.03 13.63 -2.66
C PHE A 174 -20.20 14.03 -3.90
N TYR A 175 -20.70 14.96 -4.72
CA TYR A 175 -20.01 15.37 -5.96
C TYR A 175 -18.96 16.49 -5.77
N GLU A 176 -19.13 17.41 -4.81
CA GLU A 176 -18.12 18.47 -4.52
C GLU A 176 -16.77 17.90 -4.06
N SER A 177 -16.74 16.66 -3.57
CA SER A 177 -15.52 15.98 -3.12
C SER A 177 -14.62 15.52 -4.29
N PHE A 178 -15.18 15.28 -5.48
CA PHE A 178 -14.43 14.74 -6.63
C PHE A 178 -13.95 15.81 -7.60
N ILE A 179 -14.70 16.92 -7.73
CA ILE A 179 -14.29 18.09 -8.49
C ILE A 179 -14.26 19.27 -7.52
N ASN A 180 -13.17 19.38 -6.78
CA ASN A 180 -12.92 20.53 -5.93
C ASN A 180 -12.89 21.78 -6.81
N GLU A 181 -13.71 22.78 -6.48
CA GLU A 181 -13.72 24.07 -7.18
C GLU A 181 -12.33 24.72 -7.17
N ASN A 182 -11.54 24.49 -6.11
CA ASN A 182 -10.13 24.88 -6.02
C ASN A 182 -9.24 24.11 -6.99
N ALA A 183 -9.52 22.83 -7.28
CA ALA A 183 -8.76 22.05 -8.27
C ALA A 183 -9.08 22.53 -9.70
N ILE A 184 -10.35 22.85 -10.00
CA ILE A 184 -10.71 23.49 -11.28
C ILE A 184 -10.05 24.86 -11.39
N ASN A 185 -10.08 25.68 -10.33
CA ASN A 185 -9.47 27.02 -10.34
C ASN A 185 -7.94 26.96 -10.44
N ALA A 186 -7.30 25.95 -9.86
CA ALA A 186 -5.87 25.69 -10.02
C ALA A 186 -5.53 25.30 -11.47
N ILE A 187 -6.31 24.41 -12.08
CA ILE A 187 -6.13 24.03 -13.50
C ILE A 187 -6.40 25.23 -14.41
N LYS A 188 -7.46 26.00 -14.18
CA LYS A 188 -7.76 27.24 -14.93
C LYS A 188 -6.69 28.31 -14.76
N SER A 189 -6.05 28.42 -13.60
CA SER A 189 -4.90 29.30 -13.38
C SER A 189 -3.70 28.85 -14.21
N ILE A 190 -3.37 27.56 -14.19
CA ILE A 190 -2.25 26.98 -14.96
C ILE A 190 -2.47 27.14 -16.48
N PHE A 191 -3.68 26.89 -16.99
CA PHE A 191 -4.00 27.03 -18.42
C PHE A 191 -4.32 28.48 -18.84
N GLY A 192 -4.78 29.33 -17.93
CA GLY A 192 -5.04 30.75 -18.17
C GLY A 192 -3.76 31.58 -18.33
N ILE A 193 -2.65 31.14 -17.73
CA ILE A 193 -1.32 31.75 -17.91
C ILE A 193 -0.78 31.49 -19.34
N PHE A 194 -1.12 30.35 -19.96
CA PHE A 194 -0.68 29.99 -21.31
C PHE A 194 -1.53 30.61 -22.45
N ASN A 195 -2.59 31.35 -22.11
CA ASN A 195 -3.52 31.91 -23.11
C ASN A 195 -3.53 33.46 -23.14
N LYS A 196 -2.56 34.12 -22.49
CA LYS A 196 -2.28 35.53 -22.76
C LYS A 196 -1.26 35.62 -23.89
N LYS A 197 -1.75 36.03 -25.07
CA LYS A 197 -0.91 36.59 -26.14
C LYS A 197 -0.04 37.72 -25.60
#